data_AF-A0A951A2U6-F1
#
_entry.id   AF-A0A951A2U6-F1
#
_cell.length_a   1.000
_cell.length_b   1.000
_cell.length_c   1.000
_cell.angle_alpha   90.00
_cell.angle_beta   90.00
_cell.angle_gamma   90.00
#
_symmetry.space_group_name_H-M   'P 1'
#
loop_
_entity.id
_entity.type
_entity.pdbx_description
1 polymer ?
#
loop_
_entity_poly.entity_id
_entity_poly.type
_entity_poly.pdbx_seq_one_letter_code
_entity_poly.pdbx_strand_id
1 'polypeptide(L)'
;MTDPVRTVDEPVRKTGMRAVTDDAVTRPAAAKTATGVRSPIFAELVQAEDDTVGLLAYALYKQNKRDWLASFMKEHNREATEGEVEAYHLGERTPRRVLTYRRLAVDVLAKDPGGREGEGLALHYPGASGSGRRAGQAGLAEAILARGWSAALVTVLAIIGLAAVAVLILSLVSPGVLHAITP
;
A
#
# COMPACT_ATOMS: atom_id res chain seq x y z
N MET A 1 -26.99 52.31 -55.53
CA MET A 1 -25.89 53.28 -55.56
C MET A 1 -25.08 53.06 -54.27
N THR A 2 -24.45 51.90 -54.17
CA THR A 2 -22.99 51.61 -54.35
C THR A 2 -22.18 51.94 -53.09
N ASP A 3 -21.76 50.87 -52.41
CA ASP A 3 -20.53 50.82 -51.61
C ASP A 3 -19.33 51.35 -52.41
N PRO A 4 -18.29 51.82 -51.71
CA PRO A 4 -17.06 51.04 -51.83
C PRO A 4 -16.30 50.85 -50.51
N VAL A 5 -16.04 49.57 -50.26
CA VAL A 5 -14.89 49.01 -49.57
C VAL A 5 -13.60 49.77 -49.94
N ARG A 6 -12.90 50.30 -48.93
CA ARG A 6 -11.51 50.74 -49.08
C ARG A 6 -10.59 49.80 -48.32
N THR A 7 -10.10 48.82 -49.07
CA THR A 7 -8.88 48.06 -48.80
C THR A 7 -7.72 49.02 -48.52
N VAL A 8 -7.05 48.86 -47.39
CA VAL A 8 -5.72 49.41 -47.17
C VAL A 8 -4.80 48.23 -46.95
N ASP A 9 -4.05 47.92 -48.00
CA ASP A 9 -2.92 47.02 -48.03
C ASP A 9 -1.81 47.55 -47.11
N GLU A 10 -1.48 46.82 -46.05
CA GLU A 10 -0.26 47.02 -45.29
C GLU A 10 0.79 45.96 -45.69
N PRO A 11 1.95 46.35 -46.24
CA PRO A 11 2.97 45.39 -46.64
C PRO A 11 3.76 44.89 -45.42
N VAL A 12 3.51 43.62 -45.06
CA VAL A 12 4.32 42.84 -44.11
C VAL A 12 5.78 42.77 -44.60
N ARG A 13 6.66 43.54 -43.96
CA ARG A 13 8.11 43.43 -44.19
C ARG A 13 8.65 42.13 -43.57
N LYS A 14 9.06 41.21 -44.43
CA LYS A 14 9.99 40.13 -44.13
C LYS A 14 11.41 40.69 -43.96
N THR A 15 12.06 40.37 -42.83
CA THR A 15 13.51 40.18 -42.59
C THR A 15 13.67 40.15 -41.05
N GLY A 16 14.23 39.14 -40.37
CA GLY A 16 15.05 38.03 -40.80
C GLY A 16 15.10 36.94 -39.72
N MET A 17 15.45 35.76 -40.20
CA MET A 17 15.71 34.53 -39.49
C MET A 17 16.72 34.70 -38.35
N ARG A 18 16.36 34.30 -37.14
CA ARG A 18 17.28 33.58 -36.26
C ARG A 18 16.51 32.44 -35.63
N ALA A 19 16.78 31.25 -36.16
CA ALA A 19 16.34 29.99 -35.59
C ALA A 19 16.79 29.96 -34.13
N VAL A 20 15.84 30.18 -33.22
CA VAL A 20 15.96 29.69 -31.84
C VAL A 20 15.38 28.30 -31.92
N THR A 21 16.30 27.36 -32.00
CA THR A 21 16.06 25.93 -32.03
C THR A 21 15.04 25.56 -30.97
N ASP A 22 14.12 24.70 -31.38
CA ASP A 22 13.40 23.79 -30.50
C ASP A 22 14.41 23.12 -29.57
N ASP A 23 14.65 23.73 -28.41
CA ASP A 23 15.16 23.01 -27.26
C ASP A 23 14.00 22.15 -26.80
N ALA A 24 13.87 21.03 -27.52
CA ALA A 24 13.34 19.80 -27.01
C ALA A 24 13.98 19.59 -25.64
N VAL A 25 13.27 20.05 -24.59
CA VAL A 25 13.45 19.58 -23.23
C VAL A 25 13.24 18.08 -23.36
N THR A 26 14.38 17.42 -23.50
CA THR A 26 14.51 15.99 -23.57
C THR A 26 13.96 15.52 -22.24
N ARG A 27 12.66 15.19 -22.24
CA ARG A 27 12.02 14.42 -21.18
C ARG A 27 12.88 13.17 -21.12
N PRO A 28 13.70 12.97 -20.06
CA PRO A 28 14.49 11.77 -19.98
C PRO A 28 13.48 10.62 -20.06
N ALA A 29 13.66 9.80 -21.10
CA ALA A 29 12.85 8.63 -21.34
C ALA A 29 12.71 7.90 -20.01
N ALA A 30 11.46 7.74 -19.57
CA ALA A 30 11.09 7.07 -18.32
C ALA A 30 12.05 5.90 -18.10
N ALA A 31 12.91 6.05 -17.08
CA ALA A 31 13.94 5.08 -16.79
C ALA A 31 13.28 3.71 -16.66
N LYS A 32 13.59 2.85 -17.64
CA LYS A 32 13.27 1.43 -17.60
C LYS A 32 14.16 0.80 -16.54
N THR A 33 13.75 0.87 -15.28
CA THR A 33 14.44 0.19 -14.18
C THR A 33 13.46 -0.74 -13.48
N ALA A 34 13.88 -1.98 -13.23
CA ALA A 34 13.23 -3.00 -12.41
C ALA A 34 11.76 -3.36 -12.73
N THR A 35 11.59 -4.39 -13.57
CA THR A 35 10.39 -5.26 -13.64
C THR A 35 10.30 -6.14 -12.38
N GLY A 36 10.35 -5.53 -11.19
CA GLY A 36 9.69 -6.11 -10.02
C GLY A 36 8.20 -5.83 -10.15
N VAL A 37 7.33 -6.71 -9.66
CA VAL A 37 5.87 -6.55 -9.76
C VAL A 37 5.45 -5.20 -9.14
N ARG A 38 5.40 -4.15 -9.96
CA ARG A 38 5.00 -2.80 -9.53
C ARG A 38 3.49 -2.78 -9.52
N SER A 39 2.91 -2.34 -8.40
CA SER A 39 1.47 -2.04 -8.36
C SER A 39 1.16 -1.01 -9.44
N PRO A 40 0.10 -1.18 -10.25
CA PRO A 40 -0.23 -0.25 -11.35
C PRO A 40 -0.30 1.23 -10.92
N ILE A 41 -0.79 1.49 -9.71
CA ILE A 41 -0.89 2.85 -9.16
C ILE A 41 0.48 3.48 -8.84
N PHE A 42 1.53 2.68 -8.65
CA PHE A 42 2.88 3.19 -8.42
C PHE A 42 3.34 4.03 -9.63
N ALA A 43 3.11 3.54 -10.85
CA ALA A 43 3.49 4.25 -12.07
C ALA A 43 2.66 5.53 -12.29
N GLU A 44 1.46 5.61 -11.71
CA GLU A 44 0.62 6.82 -11.76
C GLU A 44 1.08 7.85 -10.71
N LEU A 45 1.54 7.39 -9.55
CA LEU A 45 1.96 8.24 -8.45
C LEU A 45 3.41 8.69 -8.53
N VAL A 46 4.33 7.89 -9.06
CA VAL A 46 5.78 8.13 -9.05
C VAL A 46 6.30 8.31 -10.47
N GLN A 47 6.75 9.53 -10.79
CA GLN A 47 7.14 9.91 -12.15
C GLN A 47 8.65 9.73 -12.42
N ALA A 48 9.46 9.72 -11.37
CA ALA A 48 10.90 9.55 -11.43
C ALA A 48 11.42 8.88 -10.14
N GLU A 49 12.65 8.37 -10.14
CA GLU A 49 13.24 7.72 -8.96
C GLU A 49 13.49 8.69 -7.80
N ASP A 50 13.70 9.98 -8.11
CA ASP A 50 13.88 11.09 -7.19
C ASP A 50 12.57 11.88 -6.92
N ASP A 51 11.42 11.38 -7.37
CA ASP A 51 10.10 11.98 -7.14
C ASP A 51 9.66 11.75 -5.68
N THR A 52 10.25 12.48 -4.73
CA THR A 52 9.95 12.39 -3.29
C THR A 52 8.47 12.60 -3.00
N VAL A 53 7.81 13.51 -3.74
CA VAL A 53 6.36 13.74 -3.63
C VAL A 53 5.60 12.47 -4.05
N GLY A 54 5.96 11.87 -5.18
CA GLY A 54 5.34 10.64 -5.66
C GLY A 54 5.57 9.46 -4.73
N LEU A 55 6.79 9.30 -4.22
CA LEU A 55 7.15 8.22 -3.28
C LEU A 55 6.37 8.35 -1.98
N LEU A 56 6.28 9.56 -1.42
CA LEU A 56 5.46 9.81 -0.25
C LEU A 56 3.97 9.60 -0.54
N ALA A 57 3.47 10.06 -1.68
CA ALA A 57 2.10 9.83 -2.11
C ALA A 57 1.77 8.33 -2.22
N TYR A 58 2.72 7.51 -2.69
CA TYR A 58 2.58 6.06 -2.71
C TYR A 58 2.53 5.45 -1.29
N ALA A 59 3.35 5.93 -0.36
CA ALA A 59 3.27 5.52 1.03
C ALA A 59 1.89 5.85 1.66
N LEU A 60 1.35 7.04 1.37
CA LEU A 60 0.00 7.46 1.80
C LEU A 60 -1.09 6.56 1.21
N TYR A 61 -1.00 6.20 -0.07
CA TYR A 61 -1.90 5.23 -0.68
C TYR A 61 -1.85 3.87 0.04
N LYS A 62 -0.64 3.35 0.35
CA LYS A 62 -0.48 2.07 1.04
C LYS A 62 -1.06 2.10 2.45
N GLN A 63 -0.93 3.22 3.16
CA GLN A 63 -1.59 3.44 4.43
C GLN A 63 -3.11 3.41 4.28
N ASN A 64 -3.67 4.18 3.34
CA ASN A 64 -5.11 4.17 3.08
C ASN A 64 -5.64 2.77 2.73
N LYS A 65 -4.88 1.96 1.96
CA LYS A 65 -5.26 0.58 1.65
C LYS A 65 -5.34 -0.30 2.89
N ARG A 66 -4.37 -0.17 3.80
CA ARG A 66 -4.37 -0.90 5.07
C ARG A 66 -5.57 -0.51 5.93
N ASP A 67 -5.86 0.78 6.01
CA ASP A 67 -6.99 1.30 6.79
C ASP A 67 -8.32 0.83 6.20
N TRP A 68 -8.45 0.83 4.87
CA TRP A 68 -9.60 0.27 4.17
C TRP A 68 -9.78 -1.23 4.45
N LEU A 69 -8.71 -2.04 4.37
CA LEU A 69 -8.77 -3.47 4.68
C LEU A 69 -9.19 -3.73 6.14
N ALA A 70 -8.68 -2.95 7.08
CA ALA A 70 -9.04 -3.06 8.49
C ALA A 70 -10.52 -2.71 8.73
N SER A 71 -11.00 -1.62 8.12
CA SER A 71 -12.42 -1.24 8.18
C SER A 71 -13.32 -2.27 7.53
N PHE A 72 -12.93 -2.80 6.36
CA PHE A 72 -13.66 -3.84 5.65
C PHE A 72 -13.82 -5.09 6.52
N MET A 73 -12.73 -5.57 7.12
CA MET A 73 -12.74 -6.72 8.03
C MET A 73 -13.68 -6.48 9.21
N LYS A 74 -13.63 -5.28 9.81
CA LYS A 74 -14.47 -4.92 10.95
C LYS A 74 -15.96 -4.88 10.58
N GLU A 75 -16.31 -4.39 9.40
CA GLU A 75 -17.69 -4.23 8.96
C GLU A 75 -18.31 -5.53 8.44
N HIS A 76 -17.53 -6.38 7.76
CA HIS A 76 -18.03 -7.60 7.12
C HIS A 76 -17.65 -8.89 7.85
N ASN A 77 -16.82 -8.82 8.90
CA ASN A 77 -16.31 -9.96 9.67
C ASN A 77 -15.67 -11.06 8.79
N ARG A 78 -15.00 -10.63 7.72
CA ARG A 78 -14.25 -11.49 6.78
C ARG A 78 -13.19 -10.68 6.04
N GLU A 79 -12.26 -11.37 5.41
CA GLU A 79 -11.32 -10.75 4.47
C GLU A 79 -12.05 -10.26 3.20
N ALA A 80 -11.50 -9.20 2.60
CA ALA A 80 -11.93 -8.74 1.29
C ALA A 80 -11.52 -9.77 0.22
N THR A 81 -12.44 -10.08 -0.68
CA THR A 81 -12.17 -10.94 -1.84
C THR A 81 -11.31 -10.20 -2.87
N GLU A 82 -10.68 -10.94 -3.79
CA GLU A 82 -9.86 -10.34 -4.84
C GLU A 82 -10.64 -9.32 -5.69
N GLY A 83 -11.91 -9.61 -6.04
CA GLY A 83 -12.75 -8.66 -6.79
C GLY A 83 -13.04 -7.36 -6.03
N GLU A 84 -13.18 -7.43 -4.70
CA GLU A 84 -13.37 -6.23 -3.86
C GLU A 84 -12.08 -5.42 -3.74
N VAL A 85 -10.93 -6.11 -3.65
CA VAL A 85 -9.62 -5.47 -3.66
C VAL A 85 -9.35 -4.80 -5.02
N GLU A 86 -9.76 -5.42 -6.12
CA GLU A 86 -9.66 -4.87 -7.47
C GLU A 86 -10.56 -3.64 -7.63
N ALA A 87 -11.82 -3.71 -7.17
CA ALA A 87 -12.73 -2.57 -7.17
C ALA A 87 -12.16 -1.37 -6.38
N TYR A 88 -11.53 -1.64 -5.23
CA TYR A 88 -10.80 -0.63 -4.49
C TYR A 88 -9.64 -0.03 -5.30
N HIS A 89 -8.81 -0.84 -5.97
CA HIS A 89 -7.73 -0.30 -6.83
C HIS A 89 -8.28 0.55 -7.97
N LEU A 90 -9.38 0.13 -8.60
CA LEU A 90 -10.01 0.90 -9.67
C LEU A 90 -10.46 2.29 -9.18
N GLY A 91 -11.07 2.36 -7.99
CA GLY A 91 -11.47 3.62 -7.37
C GLY A 91 -10.29 4.53 -7.01
N GLU A 92 -9.19 3.95 -6.50
CA GLU A 92 -8.01 4.70 -6.09
C GLU A 92 -7.15 5.22 -7.25
N ARG A 93 -7.27 4.62 -8.44
CA ARG A 93 -6.55 5.02 -9.67
C ARG A 93 -7.23 6.12 -10.46
N THR A 94 -8.35 6.66 -9.98
CA THR A 94 -8.98 7.80 -10.64
C THR A 94 -8.06 9.03 -10.60
N PRO A 95 -8.05 9.89 -11.63
CA PRO A 95 -7.17 11.06 -11.67
C PRO A 95 -7.32 11.97 -10.44
N ARG A 96 -8.56 12.10 -9.94
CA ARG A 96 -8.86 12.87 -8.73
C ARG A 96 -8.16 12.29 -7.50
N ARG A 97 -8.20 10.96 -7.30
CA ARG A 97 -7.59 10.30 -6.14
C ARG A 97 -6.07 10.32 -6.20
N VAL A 98 -5.48 10.08 -7.37
CA VAL A 98 -4.04 10.23 -7.60
C VAL A 98 -3.57 11.64 -7.23
N LEU A 99 -4.29 12.67 -7.70
CA LEU A 99 -3.98 14.06 -7.38
C LEU A 99 -4.14 14.36 -5.87
N THR A 100 -5.14 13.78 -5.21
CA THR A 100 -5.32 13.92 -3.76
C THR A 100 -4.10 13.42 -3.01
N TYR A 101 -3.58 12.22 -3.32
CA TYR A 101 -2.39 11.71 -2.65
C TYR A 101 -1.16 12.57 -2.88
N ARG A 102 -0.95 13.06 -4.10
CA ARG A 102 0.17 13.95 -4.40
C ARG A 102 0.06 15.29 -3.65
N ARG A 103 -1.14 15.87 -3.54
CA ARG A 103 -1.36 17.09 -2.76
C ARG A 103 -1.09 16.88 -1.27
N LEU A 104 -1.60 15.78 -0.69
CA LEU A 104 -1.34 15.45 0.71
C LEU A 104 0.17 15.25 0.97
N ALA A 105 0.89 14.62 0.05
CA ALA A 105 2.33 14.47 0.15
C ALA A 105 3.06 15.83 0.14
N VAL A 106 2.66 16.75 -0.74
CA VAL A 106 3.18 18.12 -0.74
C VAL A 106 2.90 18.82 0.59
N ASP A 107 1.68 18.71 1.11
CA ASP A 107 1.29 19.33 2.38
C ASP A 107 2.10 18.79 3.58
N VAL A 108 2.42 17.49 3.59
CA VAL A 108 3.28 16.89 4.62
C VAL A 108 4.69 17.46 4.52
N LEU A 109 5.29 17.40 3.32
CA LEU A 109 6.67 17.85 3.12
C LEU A 109 6.83 19.35 3.44
N ALA A 110 5.79 20.15 3.15
CA ALA A 110 5.78 21.56 3.49
C ALA A 110 5.70 21.80 5.01
N LYS A 111 5.04 20.92 5.77
CA LYS A 111 4.92 21.01 7.23
C LYS A 111 6.16 20.52 7.96
N ASP A 112 6.86 19.54 7.41
CA ASP A 112 8.09 18.98 7.97
C ASP A 112 9.11 18.71 6.85
N PRO A 113 9.86 19.74 6.41
CA PRO A 113 10.86 19.59 5.34
C PRO A 113 12.08 18.77 5.79
N GLY A 114 12.23 18.51 7.10
CA GLY A 114 13.38 17.83 7.69
C GLY A 114 13.13 16.37 8.05
N GLY A 115 11.90 15.86 7.93
CA GLY A 115 11.54 14.47 8.18
C GLY A 115 11.96 13.98 9.56
N ARG A 116 11.16 14.23 10.60
CA ARG A 116 11.44 13.68 11.93
C ARG A 116 11.32 12.15 11.89
N GLU A 117 12.44 11.45 12.02
CA GLU A 117 12.46 9.99 12.13
C GLU A 117 11.60 9.51 13.30
N GLY A 118 10.68 8.57 13.04
CA GLY A 118 10.00 7.79 14.08
C GLY A 118 8.62 8.25 14.53
N GLU A 119 8.15 9.46 14.19
CA GLU A 119 6.73 9.79 14.28
C GLU A 119 6.09 9.49 12.94
N GLY A 120 5.60 8.26 12.75
CA GLY A 120 4.87 7.87 11.55
C GLY A 120 3.82 8.94 11.22
N LEU A 121 3.84 9.42 9.97
CA LEU A 121 2.99 10.49 9.43
C LEU A 121 1.56 10.40 9.98
N ALA A 122 1.30 11.06 11.10
CA ALA A 122 -0.01 11.14 11.71
C ALA A 122 -0.77 12.26 11.00
N LEU A 123 -1.02 12.07 9.70
CA LEU A 123 -1.89 12.96 8.94
C LEU A 123 -3.27 12.90 9.59
N HIS A 124 -3.63 13.97 10.28
CA HIS A 124 -4.98 14.19 10.78
C HIS A 124 -5.91 14.42 9.57
N TYR A 125 -6.41 13.33 8.99
CA TYR A 125 -7.43 13.38 7.96
C TYR A 125 -8.79 13.61 8.65
N PRO A 126 -9.45 14.78 8.46
CA PRO A 126 -10.76 15.02 9.04
C PRO A 126 -11.78 14.10 8.34
N GLY A 127 -12.08 12.97 8.98
CA GLY A 127 -12.91 11.90 8.44
C GLY A 127 -12.50 10.50 8.92
N ALA A 128 -11.26 10.33 9.38
CA ALA A 128 -10.84 9.13 10.11
C ALA A 128 -11.10 9.31 11.61
N SER A 129 -12.36 9.44 12.02
CA SER A 129 -12.74 9.31 13.44
C SER A 129 -12.76 7.83 13.83
N GLY A 130 -11.63 7.16 13.64
CA GLY A 130 -11.30 5.90 14.29
C GLY A 130 -10.41 6.23 15.46
N SER A 131 -10.95 6.15 16.67
CA SER A 131 -10.27 6.28 17.95
C SER A 131 -8.82 5.78 17.91
N GLY A 132 -7.88 6.71 17.74
CA GLY A 132 -6.45 6.45 17.88
C GLY A 132 -6.11 6.22 19.35
N ARG A 133 -6.31 4.99 19.84
CA ARG A 133 -5.52 4.54 20.98
C ARG A 133 -4.08 4.45 20.50
N ARG A 134 -3.28 5.42 20.93
CA ARG A 134 -1.81 5.30 20.99
C ARG A 134 -1.50 4.02 21.77
N ALA A 135 -1.22 2.92 21.07
CA ALA A 135 -0.54 1.79 21.64
C ALA A 135 0.96 2.13 21.61
N GLY A 136 1.40 2.89 22.62
CA GLY A 136 2.80 2.91 22.97
C GLY A 136 3.23 1.49 23.33
N GLN A 137 4.38 1.08 22.82
CA GLN A 137 5.23 0.00 23.32
C GLN A 137 4.53 -1.04 24.22
N ALA A 138 3.64 -1.84 23.65
CA ALA A 138 3.17 -3.06 24.32
C ALA A 138 4.18 -4.15 23.95
N GLY A 139 4.95 -4.57 24.96
CA GLY A 139 6.01 -5.55 24.80
C GLY A 139 5.54 -6.85 24.17
N LEU A 140 6.51 -7.64 23.71
CA LEU A 140 6.44 -9.00 23.16
C LEU A 140 5.43 -9.97 23.81
N ALA A 141 4.85 -9.64 24.96
CA ALA A 141 3.81 -10.39 25.65
C ALA A 141 2.41 -10.29 25.01
N GLU A 142 2.00 -9.17 24.40
CA GLU A 142 0.61 -9.04 23.88
C GLU A 142 0.37 -9.69 22.52
N ALA A 143 1.42 -9.98 21.74
CA ALA A 143 1.30 -10.66 20.44
C ALA A 143 0.79 -12.11 20.55
N ILE A 144 0.75 -12.67 21.76
CA ILE A 144 0.35 -14.07 22.02
C ILE A 144 -1.18 -14.21 22.15
N LEU A 145 -1.91 -13.16 22.54
CA LEU A 145 -3.34 -13.29 22.83
C LEU A 145 -4.25 -13.12 21.59
N ALA A 146 -3.75 -12.51 20.52
CA ALA A 146 -4.47 -12.44 19.24
C ALA A 146 -4.37 -13.73 18.40
N ARG A 147 -3.61 -14.74 18.87
CA ARG A 147 -3.37 -16.04 18.22
C ARG A 147 -3.96 -17.20 19.04
N GLY A 148 -5.04 -16.93 19.76
CA GLY A 148 -5.58 -17.78 20.84
C GLY A 148 -6.35 -19.05 20.44
N TRP A 149 -6.59 -19.33 19.15
CA TRP A 149 -7.30 -20.57 18.74
C TRP A 149 -6.41 -21.60 18.05
N SER A 150 -5.23 -21.22 17.54
CA SER A 150 -4.32 -22.17 16.87
C SER A 150 -3.31 -22.82 17.83
N ALA A 151 -2.89 -22.13 18.90
CA ALA A 151 -1.87 -22.66 19.80
C ALA A 151 -2.39 -23.83 20.66
N ALA A 152 -3.62 -23.74 21.18
CA ALA A 152 -4.24 -24.79 21.98
C ALA A 152 -4.49 -26.07 21.18
N LEU A 153 -4.91 -25.95 19.90
CA LEU A 153 -5.12 -27.10 19.03
C LEU A 153 -3.79 -27.81 18.73
N VAL A 154 -2.74 -27.05 18.43
CA VAL A 154 -1.41 -27.59 18.13
C VAL A 154 -0.79 -28.27 19.35
N THR A 155 -0.93 -27.69 20.55
CA THR A 155 -0.41 -28.33 21.78
C THR A 155 -1.17 -29.61 22.13
N VAL A 156 -2.50 -29.62 22.01
CA VAL A 156 -3.31 -30.83 22.23
C VAL A 156 -2.93 -31.92 21.23
N LEU A 157 -2.79 -31.59 19.94
CA LEU A 157 -2.37 -32.55 18.90
C LEU A 157 -0.95 -33.07 19.13
N ALA A 158 -0.02 -32.22 19.58
CA ALA A 158 1.33 -32.62 19.90
C ALA A 158 1.37 -33.60 21.09
N ILE A 159 0.59 -33.35 22.14
CA ILE A 159 0.48 -34.24 23.32
C ILE A 159 -0.10 -35.60 22.92
N ILE A 160 -1.16 -35.60 22.11
CA ILE A 160 -1.79 -36.85 21.62
C ILE A 160 -0.79 -37.64 20.76
N GLY A 161 -0.08 -36.98 19.85
CA GLY A 161 0.93 -37.63 19.02
C GLY A 161 2.06 -38.26 19.84
N LEU A 162 2.55 -37.55 20.87
CA LEU A 162 3.61 -38.04 21.76
C LEU A 162 3.15 -39.25 22.59
N ALA A 163 1.92 -39.23 23.10
CA ALA A 163 1.33 -40.36 23.82
C ALA A 163 1.16 -41.60 22.93
N ALA A 164 0.70 -41.42 21.68
CA ALA A 164 0.56 -42.53 20.73
C ALA A 164 1.90 -43.17 20.38
N VAL A 165 2.95 -42.37 20.19
CA VAL A 165 4.31 -42.86 19.95
C VAL A 165 4.85 -43.61 21.17
N ALA A 166 4.62 -43.10 22.37
CA ALA A 166 5.03 -43.79 23.60
C ALA A 166 4.35 -45.15 23.76
N VAL A 167 3.05 -45.24 23.50
CA VAL A 167 2.30 -46.52 23.53
C VAL A 167 2.81 -47.48 22.47
N LEU A 168 3.11 -47.01 21.25
CA LEU A 168 3.67 -47.83 20.18
C LEU A 168 5.05 -48.38 20.55
N ILE A 169 5.94 -47.55 21.09
CA ILE A 169 7.27 -47.96 21.55
C ILE A 169 7.14 -48.97 22.70
N LEU A 170 6.26 -48.73 23.66
CA LEU A 170 6.03 -49.65 24.78
C LEU A 170 5.49 -51.01 24.29
N SER A 171 4.63 -51.00 23.26
CA SER A 171 4.08 -52.21 22.63
C SER A 171 5.12 -52.99 21.83
N LEU A 172 6.13 -52.31 21.27
CA LEU A 172 7.24 -52.94 20.55
C LEU A 172 8.34 -53.49 21.48
N VAL A 173 8.55 -52.85 22.64
CA VAL A 173 9.61 -53.22 23.59
C VAL A 173 9.13 -54.28 24.60
N SER A 174 7.83 -54.31 24.93
CA SER A 174 7.29 -55.19 25.97
C SER A 174 5.93 -55.79 25.60
N PRO A 175 5.87 -56.82 24.74
CA PRO A 175 4.61 -57.54 24.47
C PRO A 175 4.01 -58.21 25.73
N GLY A 176 4.79 -58.39 26.80
CA GLY A 176 4.35 -59.02 28.05
C GLY A 176 3.58 -58.13 29.04
N VAL A 177 3.54 -56.81 28.86
CA VAL A 177 2.87 -55.90 29.82
C VAL A 177 1.36 -55.76 29.55
N LEU A 178 0.90 -56.10 28.34
CA LEU A 178 -0.52 -56.05 27.98
C LEU A 178 -1.41 -57.08 28.70
N HIS A 179 -0.83 -58.12 29.32
CA HIS A 179 -1.59 -59.09 30.13
C HIS A 179 -1.78 -58.69 31.61
N ALA A 180 -1.16 -57.61 32.08
CA ALA A 180 -1.25 -57.20 33.49
C ALA A 180 -2.29 -56.09 33.76
N ILE A 181 -2.82 -55.44 32.72
CA ILE A 181 -3.69 -54.25 32.84
C ILE A 181 -5.11 -54.50 32.32
N THR A 182 -5.36 -55.61 31.64
CA THR A 182 -6.72 -56.08 31.30
C THR A 182 -6.88 -57.51 31.82
N PRO A 183 -7.75 -57.77 32.81
CA PRO A 183 -8.19 -59.14 33.10
C PRO A 183 -9.00 -59.71 31.92
#